data_AF-A0A250KX09-F1
#
_entry.id   AF-A0A250KX09-F1
#
_cell.length_a   1.000
_cell.length_b   1.000
_cell.length_c   1.000
_cell.angle_alpha   90.00
_cell.angle_beta   90.00
_cell.angle_gamma   90.00
#
_symmetry.space_group_name_H-M   'P 1'
#
loop_
_entity.id
_entity.type
_entity.pdbx_description
1 polymer ?
#
loop_
_entity_poly.entity_id
_entity_poly.type
_entity_poly.pdbx_seq_one_letter_code
_entity_poly.pdbx_strand_id
1 'polypeptide(L)'
;MAIKTLYLDSYEKKLFFVLYYLKTYPTFDVLGFHFGFSGGHAHAHIDRLLPVLGRALTSLNVMPERTLTTPEEFSQLIDQYKNIAIDSVEVACVRPQDETEQEKRYSGKKKTYAQIPRNLRL
;
A
#
# COMPACT_ATOMS: atom_id res chain seq x y z
N MET A 1 -14.25 -38.20 12.48
CA MET A 1 -14.23 -36.76 12.13
C MET A 1 -12.86 -36.43 11.54
N ALA A 2 -12.69 -36.59 10.23
CA ALA A 2 -11.41 -36.35 9.57
C ALA A 2 -11.30 -34.86 9.21
N ILE A 3 -10.59 -34.07 10.02
CA ILE A 3 -10.24 -32.71 9.65
C ILE A 3 -9.06 -32.80 8.68
N LYS A 4 -9.37 -33.09 7.41
CA LYS A 4 -8.38 -33.10 6.32
C LYS A 4 -8.55 -31.81 5.52
N THR A 5 -7.97 -30.73 6.00
CA THR A 5 -7.82 -29.52 5.18
C THR A 5 -6.40 -29.00 5.34
N LEU A 6 -5.50 -29.59 4.56
CA LEU A 6 -4.16 -29.09 4.37
C LEU A 6 -4.27 -27.86 3.44
N TYR A 7 -4.73 -26.72 3.99
CA TYR A 7 -5.07 -25.52 3.20
C TYR A 7 -3.92 -25.01 2.32
N LEU A 8 -2.68 -25.36 2.66
CA LEU A 8 -1.47 -25.05 1.90
C LEU A 8 -0.74 -26.33 1.47
N ASP A 9 -1.45 -27.28 0.87
CA ASP A 9 -0.89 -28.52 0.31
C ASP A 9 -0.03 -28.30 -0.94
N SER A 10 -0.41 -27.35 -1.79
CA SER A 10 0.28 -27.07 -3.06
C SER A 10 1.19 -25.85 -2.99
N TYR A 11 2.10 -25.72 -3.97
CA TYR A 11 2.95 -24.54 -4.10
C TYR A 11 2.15 -23.30 -4.50
N GLU A 12 1.15 -23.46 -5.36
CA GLU A 12 0.24 -22.41 -5.82
C GLU A 12 -0.56 -21.84 -4.66
N LYS A 13 -1.08 -22.68 -3.76
CA LYS A 13 -1.80 -22.22 -2.56
C LYS A 13 -0.88 -21.48 -1.60
N LYS A 14 0.35 -21.96 -1.39
CA LYS A 14 1.37 -21.25 -0.58
C LYS A 14 1.71 -19.90 -1.18
N LEU A 15 1.90 -19.83 -2.49
CA LEU A 15 2.18 -18.58 -3.19
C LEU A 15 1.01 -17.61 -3.07
N PHE A 16 -0.22 -18.07 -3.35
CA PHE A 16 -1.43 -17.27 -3.22
C PHE A 16 -1.61 -16.74 -1.81
N PHE A 17 -1.39 -17.57 -0.78
CA PHE A 17 -1.48 -17.17 0.62
C PHE A 17 -0.56 -15.99 0.96
N VAL A 18 0.73 -16.06 0.57
CA VAL A 18 1.69 -14.98 0.82
C VAL A 18 1.35 -13.73 0.02
N LEU A 19 0.99 -13.89 -1.26
CA LEU A 19 0.63 -12.75 -2.11
C LEU A 19 -0.65 -12.06 -1.63
N TYR A 20 -1.63 -12.82 -1.14
CA TYR A 20 -2.83 -12.28 -0.54
C TYR A 20 -2.47 -11.42 0.68
N TYR A 21 -1.66 -11.94 1.61
CA TYR A 21 -1.19 -11.17 2.77
C TYR A 21 -0.46 -9.89 2.35
N LEU A 22 0.45 -9.95 1.36
CA LEU A 22 1.16 -8.75 0.90
C LEU A 22 0.25 -7.73 0.21
N LYS A 23 -0.81 -8.19 -0.48
CA LYS A 23 -1.72 -7.32 -1.23
C LYS A 23 -2.76 -6.63 -0.36
N THR A 24 -3.29 -7.33 0.64
CA THR A 24 -4.41 -6.85 1.48
C THR A 24 -4.00 -6.49 2.89
N TYR A 25 -2.82 -6.94 3.34
CA TYR A 25 -2.25 -6.71 4.66
C TYR A 25 -3.24 -6.87 5.84
N PRO A 26 -3.97 -8.00 5.91
CA PRO A 26 -4.95 -8.24 6.96
C PRO A 26 -4.25 -8.55 8.28
N THR A 27 -4.95 -8.40 9.40
CA THR A 27 -4.49 -8.95 10.68
C THR A 27 -4.39 -10.47 10.59
N PHE A 28 -3.52 -11.09 11.40
CA PHE A 28 -3.33 -12.54 11.35
C PHE A 28 -4.58 -13.34 11.71
N ASP A 29 -5.47 -12.80 12.54
CA ASP A 29 -6.75 -13.45 12.85
C ASP A 29 -7.69 -13.47 11.64
N VAL A 30 -7.75 -12.37 10.89
CA VAL A 30 -8.53 -12.30 9.64
C VAL A 30 -7.90 -13.18 8.55
N LEU A 31 -6.57 -13.17 8.45
CA LEU A 31 -5.84 -14.07 7.55
C LEU A 31 -6.10 -15.54 7.91
N GLY A 32 -6.03 -15.88 9.19
CA GLY A 32 -6.32 -17.21 9.69
C GLY A 32 -7.76 -17.62 9.39
N PHE A 33 -8.72 -16.74 9.63
CA PHE A 33 -10.13 -16.97 9.29
C PHE A 33 -10.32 -17.30 7.80
N HIS A 34 -9.70 -16.54 6.89
CA HIS A 34 -9.82 -16.77 5.44
C HIS A 34 -9.24 -18.11 4.98
N PHE A 35 -8.21 -18.62 5.66
CA PHE A 35 -7.46 -19.82 5.26
C PHE A 35 -7.62 -20.99 6.23
N GLY A 36 -8.58 -20.93 7.17
CA GLY A 36 -8.87 -22.01 8.12
C GLY A 36 -7.76 -22.28 9.14
N PHE A 37 -7.04 -21.25 9.56
CA PHE A 37 -6.00 -21.30 10.58
C PHE A 37 -6.37 -20.49 11.83
N SER A 38 -5.69 -20.76 12.95
CA SER A 38 -5.60 -19.75 14.00
C SER A 38 -4.65 -18.62 13.57
N GLY A 39 -4.79 -17.43 14.15
CA GLY A 39 -3.91 -16.30 13.82
C GLY A 39 -2.42 -16.62 14.01
N GLY A 40 -2.07 -17.37 15.06
CA GLY A 40 -0.68 -17.82 15.29
C GLY A 40 -0.14 -18.72 14.17
N HIS A 41 -0.96 -19.62 13.63
CA HIS A 41 -0.56 -20.47 12.50
C HIS A 41 -0.43 -19.65 11.20
N ALA A 42 -1.32 -18.69 10.98
CA ALA A 42 -1.23 -17.79 9.84
C ALA A 42 0.08 -16.97 9.88
N HIS A 43 0.42 -16.41 11.04
CA HIS A 43 1.70 -15.74 11.27
C HIS A 43 2.89 -16.66 10.97
N ALA A 44 2.92 -17.87 11.56
CA ALA A 44 3.99 -18.83 11.34
C ALA A 44 4.17 -19.22 9.87
N HIS A 45 3.07 -19.33 9.12
CA HIS A 45 3.13 -19.58 7.68
C HIS A 45 3.70 -18.40 6.91
N ILE A 46 3.32 -17.16 7.23
CA ILE A 46 3.89 -15.96 6.61
C ILE A 46 5.39 -15.85 6.89
N ASP A 47 5.79 -16.00 8.15
CA ASP A 47 7.20 -15.94 8.57
C ASP A 47 8.06 -16.95 7.81
N ARG A 48 7.53 -18.16 7.58
CA ARG A 48 8.24 -19.21 6.83
C ARG A 48 8.26 -18.99 5.31
N LEU A 49 7.16 -18.52 4.73
CA LEU A 49 7.00 -18.48 3.28
C LEU A 49 7.49 -17.17 2.66
N LEU A 50 7.44 -16.05 3.39
CA LEU A 50 7.88 -14.76 2.88
C LEU A 50 9.37 -14.74 2.47
N PRO A 51 10.31 -15.33 3.23
CA PRO A 51 11.71 -15.44 2.79
C PRO A 51 11.90 -16.32 1.56
N VAL A 52 11.05 -17.34 1.37
CA VAL A 52 11.08 -18.20 0.17
C VAL A 52 10.66 -17.39 -1.06
N LEU A 53 9.59 -16.60 -0.94
CA LEU A 53 9.16 -15.68 -1.99
C LEU A 53 10.26 -14.66 -2.32
N GLY A 54 10.88 -14.06 -1.29
CA GLY A 54 11.99 -13.13 -1.47
C GLY A 54 13.13 -13.74 -2.29
N ARG A 55 13.60 -14.93 -1.92
CA ARG A 55 14.65 -15.64 -2.69
C ARG A 55 14.23 -15.93 -4.13
N ALA A 56 13.00 -16.35 -4.35
CA ALA A 56 12.50 -16.62 -5.70
C ALA A 56 12.49 -15.36 -6.57
N LEU A 57 11.99 -14.23 -6.03
CA LEU A 57 11.98 -12.95 -6.74
C LEU A 57 13.40 -12.45 -7.04
N THR A 58 14.34 -12.63 -6.10
CA THR A 58 15.76 -12.33 -6.33
C THR A 58 16.36 -13.21 -7.42
N SER A 59 16.16 -14.53 -7.38
CA SER A 59 16.67 -15.45 -8.41
C SER A 59 16.09 -15.18 -9.80
N LEU A 60 14.85 -14.69 -9.86
CA LEU A 60 14.19 -14.28 -11.11
C LEU A 60 14.56 -12.87 -11.56
N ASN A 61 15.37 -12.12 -10.79
CA ASN A 61 15.72 -10.73 -11.03
C ASN A 61 14.50 -9.79 -11.17
N VAL A 62 13.45 -10.04 -10.38
CA VAL A 62 12.19 -9.25 -10.34
C VAL A 62 11.84 -8.78 -8.92
N MET A 63 12.82 -8.75 -8.01
CA MET A 63 12.62 -8.23 -6.67
C MET A 63 12.34 -6.72 -6.74
N PRO A 64 11.23 -6.23 -6.15
CA PRO A 64 10.92 -4.81 -6.19
C PRO A 64 11.93 -3.99 -5.38
N GLU A 65 12.44 -2.92 -5.97
CA GLU A 65 13.26 -1.93 -5.28
C GLU A 65 12.40 -1.16 -4.28
N ARG A 66 12.80 -1.18 -2.99
CA ARG A 66 12.02 -0.61 -1.89
C ARG A 66 12.57 0.68 -1.32
N THR A 67 13.86 0.94 -1.46
CA THR A 67 14.52 2.09 -0.86
C THR A 67 15.37 2.76 -1.91
N LEU A 68 15.01 4.00 -2.24
CA LEU A 68 15.85 4.92 -3.00
C LEU A 68 16.38 5.91 -1.98
N THR A 69 17.69 6.08 -1.95
CA THR A 69 18.38 6.81 -0.88
C THR A 69 18.40 8.30 -1.19
N THR A 70 18.38 8.65 -2.48
CA THR A 70 18.45 10.03 -2.95
C THR A 70 17.34 10.36 -3.96
N PRO A 71 16.94 11.64 -4.05
CA PRO A 71 16.03 12.10 -5.10
C PRO A 71 16.55 11.82 -6.52
N GLU A 72 17.87 11.87 -6.72
CA GLU A 72 18.51 11.62 -8.01
C GLU A 72 18.37 10.15 -8.43
N GLU A 73 18.57 9.21 -7.51
CA GLU A 73 18.31 7.78 -7.74
C GLU A 73 16.86 7.53 -8.14
N PHE A 74 15.91 8.19 -7.45
CA PHE A 74 14.51 8.11 -7.79
C PHE A 74 14.21 8.66 -9.20
N SER A 75 14.75 9.83 -9.54
CA SER A 75 14.56 10.40 -10.88
C SER A 75 15.07 9.47 -11.98
N GLN A 76 16.28 8.92 -11.82
CA GLN A 76 16.87 8.00 -12.79
C GLN A 76 16.06 6.71 -12.95
N LEU A 77 15.48 6.18 -11.87
CA LEU A 77 14.61 5.01 -11.94
C LEU A 77 13.32 5.32 -12.69
N ILE A 78 12.66 6.43 -12.36
CA ILE A 78 11.40 6.88 -12.95
C ILE A 78 11.57 7.16 -14.44
N ASP A 79 12.70 7.75 -14.87
CA ASP A 79 13.00 8.04 -16.28
C ASP A 79 13.05 6.78 -17.17
N GLN A 80 13.24 5.58 -16.58
CA GLN A 80 13.19 4.31 -17.32
C GLN A 80 11.76 3.97 -17.79
N TYR A 81 10.73 4.55 -17.16
CA TYR A 81 9.34 4.26 -17.43
C TYR A 81 8.70 5.36 -18.27
N LYS A 82 8.34 5.03 -19.52
CA LYS A 82 7.71 5.99 -20.45
C LYS A 82 6.36 6.53 -19.96
N ASN A 83 5.56 5.70 -19.30
CA ASN A 83 4.23 6.04 -18.81
C ASN A 83 4.13 5.62 -17.34
N ILE A 84 3.80 6.56 -16.48
CA ILE A 84 3.67 6.33 -15.03
C ILE A 84 2.25 6.68 -14.61
N ALA A 85 1.57 5.70 -14.02
CA ALA A 85 0.29 5.92 -13.37
C ALA A 85 0.54 6.16 -11.88
N ILE A 86 0.21 7.36 -11.40
CA ILE A 86 0.28 7.70 -9.98
C ILE A 86 -1.14 7.77 -9.44
N ASP A 87 -1.49 6.82 -8.59
CA ASP A 87 -2.74 6.90 -7.82
C ASP A 87 -2.53 7.85 -6.65
N SER A 88 -2.95 9.11 -6.82
CA SER A 88 -2.81 10.15 -5.82
C SER A 88 -4.12 10.31 -5.04
N VAL A 89 -4.03 10.28 -3.72
CA VAL A 89 -5.14 10.67 -2.84
C VAL A 89 -4.98 12.15 -2.48
N GLU A 90 -6.09 12.90 -2.40
CA GLU A 90 -6.06 14.28 -1.90
C GLU A 90 -5.58 14.31 -0.45
N VAL A 91 -4.45 14.97 -0.19
CA VAL A 91 -3.92 15.18 1.18
C VAL A 91 -4.14 16.63 1.59
N ALA A 92 -4.61 16.83 2.83
CA ALA A 92 -4.73 18.17 3.39
C ALA A 92 -3.34 18.81 3.51
N CYS A 93 -3.13 19.95 2.85
CA CYS A 93 -1.92 20.74 2.97
C CYS A 93 -2.15 21.93 3.91
N VAL A 94 -1.08 22.43 4.53
CA VAL A 94 -1.14 23.67 5.32
C VAL A 94 -1.58 24.82 4.40
N ARG A 95 -2.63 25.53 4.82
CA ARG A 95 -3.13 26.70 4.08
C ARG A 95 -2.07 27.81 4.13
N PRO A 96 -1.56 28.31 2.99
CA PRO A 96 -0.71 29.51 2.96
C PRO A 96 -1.41 30.68 3.64
N GLN A 97 -0.69 31.57 4.32
CA GLN A 97 -1.30 32.78 4.90
C GLN A 97 -1.55 33.87 3.85
N ASP A 98 -0.70 33.94 2.82
CA ASP A 98 -0.85 34.86 1.70
C ASP A 98 -2.12 34.56 0.88
N GLU A 99 -2.95 35.57 0.65
CA GLU A 99 -4.25 35.43 -0.04
C GLU A 99 -4.09 35.02 -1.50
N THR A 100 -3.08 35.55 -2.20
CA THR A 100 -2.85 35.22 -3.61
C THR A 100 -2.42 33.76 -3.78
N GLU A 101 -1.61 33.26 -2.85
CA GLU A 101 -1.20 31.85 -2.81
C GLU A 101 -2.36 30.92 -2.39
N GLN A 102 -3.26 31.39 -1.54
CA GLN A 102 -4.48 30.64 -1.20
C GLN A 102 -5.38 30.46 -2.43
N GLU A 103 -5.60 31.52 -3.22
CA GLU A 103 -6.42 31.46 -4.44
C GLU A 103 -5.80 30.52 -5.48
N LYS A 104 -4.49 30.59 -5.71
CA LYS A 104 -3.79 29.70 -6.65
C LYS A 104 -3.93 28.22 -6.30
N ARG A 105 -3.91 27.88 -5.00
CA ARG A 105 -4.02 26.49 -4.52
C ARG A 105 -5.47 26.00 -4.38
N TYR A 106 -6.45 26.87 -4.54
CA TYR A 106 -7.85 26.52 -4.32
C TYR A 106 -8.42 25.76 -5.53
N SER A 107 -8.66 24.46 -5.36
CA SER A 107 -9.18 23.59 -6.43
C SER A 107 -10.69 23.76 -6.71
N GLY A 108 -11.42 24.52 -5.89
CA GLY A 108 -12.87 24.71 -6.00
C GLY A 108 -13.73 23.51 -5.63
N LYS A 109 -13.14 22.31 -5.48
CA LYS A 109 -13.87 21.06 -5.26
C LYS A 109 -14.40 20.90 -3.83
N LYS A 110 -13.66 21.37 -2.82
CA LYS A 110 -13.99 21.19 -1.40
C LYS A 110 -13.96 22.51 -0.64
N LYS A 111 -14.99 22.72 0.18
CA LYS A 111 -15.14 23.88 1.06
C LYS A 111 -15.06 23.40 2.51
N THR A 112 -13.94 23.71 3.18
CA THR A 112 -13.71 23.31 4.58
C THR A 112 -14.14 24.41 5.57
N TYR A 113 -14.63 25.55 5.08
CA TYR A 113 -15.12 26.67 5.90
C TYR A 113 -16.56 27.05 5.52
N ALA A 114 -17.33 27.53 6.50
CA ALA A 114 -18.63 28.14 6.24
C ALA A 114 -18.42 29.41 5.42
N GLN A 115 -19.13 29.56 4.30
CA GLN A 115 -19.09 30.77 3.48
C GLN A 115 -19.79 31.91 4.23
N ILE A 116 -19.09 32.49 5.20
CA ILE A 116 -19.49 33.75 5.81
C ILE A 116 -19.23 34.81 4.72
N PRO A 117 -20.26 35.50 4.24
CA PRO A 117 -20.09 36.48 3.17
C PRO A 117 -19.15 37.59 3.65
N ARG A 118 -18.35 38.14 2.72
CA ARG A 118 -17.23 39.05 3.05
C ARG A 118 -17.66 40.29 3.85
N ASN A 119 -18.93 40.68 3.76
CA ASN A 119 -19.53 41.76 4.53
C ASN A 119 -19.82 41.42 6.00
N LEU A 120 -19.52 40.20 6.45
CA LEU A 120 -19.80 39.70 7.80
C LEU A 120 -18.55 39.17 8.53
N ARG A 121 -17.34 39.37 7.98
CA ARG A 121 -16.09 39.10 8.69
C ARG A 121 -15.76 40.31 9.58
N LEU A 122 -15.71 40.10 10.89
CA LEU A 122 -15.28 41.09 11.89
C LEU A 122 -13.84 41.54 11.65
#